data_AF-A0AAD5A1K2-F1
#
_entry.id   AF-A0AAD5A1K2-F1
#
_cell.length_a   1.000
_cell.length_b   1.000
_cell.length_c   1.000
_cell.angle_alpha   90.00
_cell.angle_beta   90.00
_cell.angle_gamma   90.00
#
_symmetry.space_group_name_H-M   'P 1'
#
loop_
_entity.id
_entity.type
_entity.pdbx_description
1 polymer ?
#
loop_
_entity_poly.entity_id
_entity_poly.type
_entity_poly.pdbx_seq_one_letter_code
_entity_poly.pdbx_strand_id
1 'polypeptide(L)'
;DEVTLPCYISPKQSAVAMEIRWFKETDCICVYRNGQVKKEQGYVGRVSLFTHKLEEGNVSLMLKYFQKSGNFGVYRCEVTCGDEKVETSVYFSKGNLYK
;
A
#
# COMPACT_ATOMS: atom_id res chain seq x y z
N ASP A 1 14.90 -4.50 -9.03
CA ASP A 1 13.52 -4.25 -9.49
C ASP A 1 12.64 -3.78 -8.35
N GLU A 2 11.83 -2.76 -8.65
CA GLU A 2 10.84 -2.17 -7.76
C GLU A 2 9.49 -2.10 -8.50
N VAL A 3 8.39 -2.25 -7.77
CA VAL A 3 7.03 -2.23 -8.31
C VAL A 3 6.19 -1.26 -7.49
N THR A 4 5.35 -0.47 -8.15
CA THR A 4 4.34 0.36 -7.47
C THR A 4 2.98 -0.31 -7.53
N LEU A 5 2.36 -0.48 -6.36
CA LEU A 5 0.97 -0.89 -6.20
C LEU A 5 0.11 0.38 -6.07
N PRO A 6 -0.62 0.77 -7.13
CA PRO A 6 -1.38 2.01 -7.13
C PRO A 6 -2.58 1.93 -6.18
N CYS A 7 -2.78 2.95 -5.35
CA CYS A 7 -3.98 3.14 -4.55
C CYS A 7 -4.20 4.65 -4.35
N TYR A 8 -5.42 5.11 -4.63
CA TYR A 8 -5.79 6.52 -4.58
C TYR A 8 -7.12 6.68 -3.87
N ILE A 9 -7.24 7.76 -3.10
CA ILE A 9 -8.51 8.13 -2.47
C ILE A 9 -9.42 8.74 -3.52
N SER A 10 -10.68 8.29 -3.55
CA SER A 10 -11.75 8.84 -4.36
C SER A 10 -12.94 9.21 -3.47
N PRO A 11 -13.45 10.46 -3.52
CA PRO A 11 -12.91 11.60 -4.29
C PRO A 11 -11.52 12.03 -3.80
N LYS A 12 -10.76 12.76 -4.63
CA LYS A 12 -9.39 13.20 -4.30
C LYS A 12 -9.41 14.13 -3.08
N GLN A 13 -8.75 13.72 -2.01
CA GLN A 13 -8.59 14.49 -0.78
C GLN A 13 -7.31 14.09 -0.04
N SER A 14 -6.90 14.89 0.94
CA SER A 14 -5.70 14.62 1.73
C SER A 14 -5.87 13.38 2.61
N ALA A 15 -4.89 12.48 2.52
CA ALA A 15 -4.80 11.26 3.31
C ALA A 15 -3.93 11.41 4.58
N VAL A 16 -3.36 12.60 4.83
CA VAL A 16 -2.35 12.81 5.89
C VAL A 16 -2.89 12.45 7.28
N ALA A 17 -4.15 12.75 7.54
CA ALA A 17 -4.83 12.48 8.81
C ALA A 17 -5.49 11.09 8.89
N MET A 18 -5.41 10.28 7.82
CA MET A 18 -6.07 8.98 7.74
C MET A 18 -5.16 7.85 8.24
N GLU A 19 -5.77 6.73 8.64
CA GLU A 19 -5.05 5.48 8.81
C GLU A 19 -5.02 4.72 7.48
N ILE A 20 -3.84 4.25 7.07
CA ILE A 20 -3.66 3.50 5.82
C ILE A 20 -3.04 2.16 6.18
N ARG A 21 -3.68 1.06 5.78
CA ARG A 21 -3.17 -0.29 5.95
C ARG A 21 -3.00 -0.96 4.62
N TRP A 22 -1.84 -1.56 4.41
CA TRP A 22 -1.59 -2.45 3.30
C TRP A 22 -1.47 -3.87 3.78
N PHE A 23 -2.15 -4.76 3.08
CA PHE A 23 -2.12 -6.20 3.30
C PHE A 23 -1.56 -6.91 2.07
N LYS A 24 -0.89 -8.04 2.30
CA LYS A 24 -0.68 -9.08 1.30
C LYS A 24 -1.50 -10.28 1.72
N GLU A 25 -2.48 -10.66 0.92
CA GLU A 25 -3.53 -11.61 1.32
C GLU A 25 -4.17 -11.17 2.65
N THR A 26 -3.97 -11.94 3.73
CA THR A 26 -4.48 -11.67 5.07
C THR A 26 -3.48 -10.91 5.96
N ASP A 27 -2.20 -10.86 5.58
CA ASP A 27 -1.14 -10.34 6.44
C ASP A 27 -1.02 -8.83 6.30
N CYS A 28 -1.08 -8.09 7.42
CA CYS A 28 -0.84 -6.65 7.40
C CYS A 28 0.65 -6.38 7.29
N ILE A 29 1.10 -5.81 6.17
CA ILE A 29 2.52 -5.65 5.86
C ILE A 29 3.04 -4.24 6.13
N CYS A 30 2.15 -3.25 6.15
CA CYS A 30 2.49 -1.84 6.36
C CYS A 30 1.28 -1.07 6.90
N VAL A 31 1.51 -0.22 7.91
CA VAL A 31 0.51 0.68 8.48
C VAL A 31 1.08 2.09 8.54
N TYR A 32 0.31 3.07 8.07
CA TYR A 32 0.55 4.48 8.34
C TYR A 32 -0.54 5.01 9.28
N ARG A 33 -0.12 5.65 10.37
CA ARG A 33 -1.01 6.32 11.33
C ARG A 33 -0.25 7.41 12.07
N ASN A 34 -0.90 8.56 12.27
CA ASN A 34 -0.35 9.69 13.03
C ASN A 34 1.06 10.11 12.56
N GLY A 35 1.27 10.18 11.24
CA GLY A 35 2.55 10.57 10.65
C GLY A 35 3.64 9.50 10.70
N GLN A 36 3.37 8.30 11.23
CA GLN A 36 4.35 7.23 11.37
C GLN A 36 4.01 6.04 10.47
N VAL A 37 5.05 5.43 9.88
CA VAL A 37 4.93 4.20 9.10
C VAL A 37 5.53 3.04 9.90
N LYS A 38 4.72 2.03 10.19
CA LYS A 38 5.13 0.75 10.79
C LYS A 38 5.05 -0.35 9.74
N LYS A 39 5.99 -1.28 9.75
CA LYS A 39 6.12 -2.36 8.77
C LYS A 39 6.33 -3.67 9.50
N GLU A 40 5.78 -4.74 8.96
CA GLU A 40 6.03 -6.08 9.46
C GLU A 40 7.50 -6.47 9.24
N GLN A 41 8.07 -7.31 10.12
CA GLN A 41 9.50 -7.61 10.13
C GLN A 41 10.03 -8.07 8.76
N GLY A 42 9.28 -8.92 8.06
CA GLY A 42 9.63 -9.43 6.72
C GLY A 42 9.52 -8.40 5.58
N TYR A 43 8.98 -7.21 5.86
CA TYR A 43 8.75 -6.14 4.89
C TYR A 43 9.54 -4.86 5.19
N VAL A 44 10.30 -4.81 6.29
CA VAL A 44 11.24 -3.72 6.57
C VAL A 44 12.24 -3.59 5.43
N GLY A 45 12.41 -2.36 4.91
CA GLY A 45 13.27 -2.08 3.75
C GLY A 45 12.72 -2.56 2.41
N ARG A 46 11.68 -3.43 2.40
CA ARG A 46 11.02 -3.92 1.19
C ARG A 46 9.82 -3.08 0.80
N VAL A 47 9.09 -2.50 1.75
CA VAL A 47 7.93 -1.65 1.43
C VAL A 47 8.18 -0.19 1.79
N SER A 48 7.63 0.70 0.97
CA SER A 48 7.62 2.15 1.23
C SER A 48 6.29 2.75 0.80
N LEU A 49 5.61 3.44 1.73
CA LEU A 49 4.43 4.22 1.41
C LEU A 49 4.86 5.57 0.82
N PHE A 50 4.07 6.11 -0.11
CA PHE A 50 4.30 7.42 -0.73
C PHE A 50 3.85 8.55 0.22
N THR A 51 4.47 8.64 1.40
CA THR A 51 4.08 9.63 2.43
C THR A 51 4.10 11.08 1.92
N HIS A 52 5.01 11.40 1.00
CA HIS A 52 5.13 12.71 0.34
C HIS A 52 3.99 13.03 -0.65
N LYS A 53 3.09 12.08 -0.94
CA LYS A 53 1.95 12.25 -1.85
C LYS A 53 0.59 12.06 -1.18
N LEU A 54 0.57 11.95 0.16
CA LEU A 54 -0.66 11.80 0.92
C LEU A 54 -1.57 13.03 0.81
N GLU A 55 -1.00 14.24 0.72
CA GLU A 55 -1.78 15.46 0.50
C GLU A 55 -2.57 15.44 -0.83
N GLU A 56 -2.07 14.68 -1.82
CA GLU A 56 -2.72 14.49 -3.12
C GLU A 56 -3.68 13.28 -3.12
N GLY A 57 -3.86 12.59 -1.99
CA GLY A 57 -4.69 11.39 -1.88
C GLY A 57 -4.07 10.14 -2.49
N ASN A 58 -2.77 10.17 -2.79
CA ASN A 58 -2.05 9.00 -3.30
C ASN A 58 -1.49 8.20 -2.12
N VAL A 59 -2.09 7.03 -1.89
CA VAL A 59 -1.77 6.11 -0.80
C VAL A 59 -1.10 4.83 -1.34
N SER A 60 -0.46 4.93 -2.51
CA SER A 60 0.22 3.83 -3.18
C SER A 60 1.38 3.26 -2.34
N LEU A 61 1.73 2.01 -2.59
CA LEU A 61 2.84 1.31 -1.94
C LEU A 61 3.90 0.92 -2.97
N MET A 62 5.16 1.22 -2.67
CA MET A 62 6.30 0.72 -3.44
C MET A 62 6.85 -0.55 -2.79
N LEU A 63 7.02 -1.60 -3.58
CA LEU A 63 7.61 -2.87 -3.20
C LEU A 63 8.98 -3.05 -3.86
N LYS A 64 10.03 -3.16 -3.04
CA LYS A 64 11.44 -3.35 -3.40
C LYS A 64 11.86 -4.81 -3.23
N TYR A 65 13.02 -5.15 -3.81
CA TYR A 65 13.59 -6.50 -3.81
C TYR A 65 12.56 -7.52 -4.29
N PHE A 66 12.07 -7.27 -5.51
CA PHE A 66 11.04 -8.08 -6.10
C PHE A 66 11.52 -9.51 -6.35
N GLN A 67 11.04 -10.48 -5.56
CA GLN A 67 11.25 -11.90 -5.81
C GLN A 67 10.00 -12.48 -6.46
N LYS A 68 10.15 -12.97 -7.70
CA LYS A 68 9.04 -13.49 -8.52
C LYS A 68 8.19 -14.50 -7.74
N SER A 69 8.75 -15.49 -7.05
CA SER A 69 7.94 -16.49 -6.34
C SER A 69 7.20 -15.97 -5.10
N GLY A 70 7.80 -15.06 -4.32
CA GLY A 70 7.26 -14.65 -3.02
C GLY A 70 6.34 -13.43 -3.04
N ASN A 71 6.41 -12.61 -4.10
CA ASN A 71 5.73 -11.32 -4.14
C ASN A 71 4.47 -11.30 -5.01
N PHE A 72 4.15 -12.38 -5.74
CA PHE A 72 2.83 -12.51 -6.36
C PHE A 72 1.75 -12.71 -5.29
N GLY A 73 0.53 -12.30 -5.63
CA GLY A 73 -0.63 -12.39 -4.76
C GLY A 73 -1.54 -11.19 -4.86
N VAL A 74 -2.55 -11.17 -4.01
CA VAL A 74 -3.47 -10.05 -3.82
C VAL A 74 -2.88 -9.11 -2.77
N TYR A 75 -2.80 -7.84 -3.12
CA TYR A 75 -2.50 -6.77 -2.18
C TYR A 75 -3.74 -5.95 -1.95
N ARG A 76 -3.94 -5.48 -0.72
CA ARG A 76 -5.17 -4.78 -0.34
C ARG A 76 -4.82 -3.52 0.42
N CYS A 77 -5.40 -2.41 -0.01
CA CYS A 77 -5.22 -1.09 0.55
C CYS A 77 -6.52 -0.74 1.28
N GLU A 78 -6.44 -0.56 2.59
CA GLU A 78 -7.52 -0.04 3.41
C GLU A 78 -7.17 1.36 3.88
N VAL A 79 -8.09 2.31 3.74
CA VAL A 79 -7.96 3.68 4.22
C VAL A 79 -9.12 3.95 5.17
N THR A 80 -8.84 4.46 6.35
CA THR A 80 -9.85 4.78 7.37
C THR A 80 -9.77 6.25 7.75
N CYS A 81 -10.91 6.94 7.66
CA CYS A 81 -11.09 8.34 8.04
C CYS A 81 -12.25 8.44 9.04
N GLY A 82 -11.95 8.58 10.33
CA GLY A 82 -12.97 8.46 11.37
C GLY A 82 -13.58 7.05 11.38
N ASP A 83 -14.90 6.96 11.24
CA ASP A 83 -15.64 5.68 11.15
C ASP A 83 -15.78 5.17 9.70
N GLU A 84 -15.41 5.99 8.71
CA GLU A 84 -15.50 5.61 7.30
C GLU A 84 -14.29 4.79 6.87
N LYS A 85 -14.53 3.66 6.20
CA LYS A 85 -13.50 2.76 5.67
C LYS A 85 -13.67 2.61 4.16
N VAL A 86 -12.60 2.90 3.42
CA VAL A 86 -12.48 2.65 1.98
C VAL A 86 -11.48 1.51 1.78
N GLU A 87 -11.82 0.56 0.91
CA GLU A 87 -11.00 -0.62 0.65
C GLU A 87 -10.85 -0.84 -0.86
N THR A 88 -9.63 -1.13 -1.31
CA THR A 88 -9.35 -1.50 -2.70
C THR A 88 -8.34 -2.65 -2.77
N SER A 89 -8.52 -3.53 -3.75
CA SER A 89 -7.66 -4.70 -3.97
C SER A 89 -6.89 -4.57 -5.28
N VAL A 90 -5.59 -4.77 -5.20
CA VAL A 90 -4.64 -4.77 -6.31
C VAL A 90 -4.13 -6.19 -6.51
N TYR A 91 -4.47 -6.80 -7.63
CA TYR A 91 -4.00 -8.13 -7.99
C TYR A 91 -2.63 -8.03 -8.65
N PHE A 92 -1.62 -8.67 -8.07
CA PHE A 92 -0.28 -8.70 -8.64
C PHE A 92 0.08 -10.10 -9.15
N SER A 93 0.01 -10.27 -10.48
CA SER A 93 0.30 -11.54 -11.16
C SER A 93 1.47 -11.40 -12.14
N LYS A 94 2.01 -12.52 -12.62
CA LYS A 94 3.09 -12.54 -13.63
C LYS A 94 2.77 -11.67 -14.86
N GLY A 95 1.51 -11.60 -15.29
CA GLY A 95 1.09 -10.83 -16.47
C GLY A 95 1.24 -9.31 -16.32
N ASN A 96 1.27 -8.80 -15.08
CA ASN A 96 1.42 -7.37 -14.81
C ASN A 96 2.88 -6.89 -14.80
N LEU A 97 3.86 -7.80 -14.85
CA LEU A 97 5.29 -7.47 -14.92
C LEU A 97 5.83 -7.38 -16.36
N TYR A 98 5.09 -7.88 -17.35
CA TYR A 98 5.52 -7.96 -18.75
C TYR A 98 4.65 -7.12 -19.69
N LYS A 99 3.92 -6.14 -19.14
CA LYS A 99 3.24 -5.10 -19.91
C LYS A 99 3.94 -3.77 -19.73
#